data_AF-A0A9E4ZNW9-F1
#
_entry.id   AF-A0A9E4ZNW9-F1
#
_cell.length_a   1.000
_cell.length_b   1.000
_cell.length_c   1.000
_cell.angle_alpha   90.00
_cell.angle_beta   90.00
_cell.angle_gamma   90.00
#
_symmetry.space_group_name_H-M   'P 1'
#
loop_
_entity.id
_entity.type
_entity.pdbx_description
1 polymer ?
#
loop_
_entity_poly.entity_id
_entity_poly.type
_entity_poly.pdbx_seq_one_letter_code
_entity_poly.pdbx_strand_id
1 'polypeptide(L)'
;MRSKVEDRHSCIACLTISGPREFVEAVYSSLHPDNLEAGEEIRISETISSNLYKVEVSVKGGLSSAFKTARSTISEILNLLAMLESVIEGTA
;
A
#
# COMPACT_ATOMS: atom_id res chain seq x y z
N MET A 1 -4.55 31.54 -20.03
CA MET A 1 -5.07 30.56 -19.05
C MET A 1 -4.20 29.32 -19.13
N ARG A 2 -3.38 29.04 -18.11
CA ARG A 2 -2.54 27.82 -18.08
C ARG A 2 -3.45 26.65 -17.71
N SER A 3 -3.54 25.68 -18.62
CA SER A 3 -4.29 24.44 -18.44
C SER A 3 -3.85 23.78 -17.13
N LYS A 4 -4.80 23.46 -16.25
CA LYS A 4 -4.54 22.60 -15.09
C LYS A 4 -4.17 21.24 -15.65
N VAL A 5 -2.87 20.94 -15.74
CA VAL A 5 -2.39 19.58 -15.93
C VAL A 5 -2.85 18.83 -14.70
N GLU A 6 -3.93 18.06 -14.81
CA GLU A 6 -4.32 17.11 -13.78
C GLU A 6 -3.11 16.25 -13.44
N ASP A 7 -2.75 16.18 -12.17
CA ASP A 7 -1.71 15.29 -11.66
C ASP A 7 -2.15 13.84 -11.90
N ARG A 8 -1.88 13.33 -13.10
CA ARG A 8 -2.21 11.96 -13.50
C ARG A 8 -1.33 11.01 -12.71
N HIS A 9 -1.93 10.39 -11.71
CA HIS A 9 -1.35 9.25 -11.03
C HIS A 9 -1.76 7.99 -11.77
N SER A 10 -0.79 7.15 -12.13
CA SER A 10 -1.02 5.83 -12.68
C SER A 10 -0.93 4.82 -11.56
N CYS A 11 -1.97 4.00 -11.37
CA CYS A 11 -1.90 2.86 -10.47
C CYS A 11 -0.86 1.86 -11.02
N ILE A 12 0.09 1.45 -10.19
CA ILE A 12 1.14 0.50 -10.57
C ILE A 12 1.07 -0.80 -9.78
N ALA A 13 0.43 -0.80 -8.62
CA ALA A 13 0.23 -1.99 -7.82
C ALA A 13 -1.07 -1.90 -7.03
N CYS A 14 -1.72 -3.05 -6.91
CA CYS A 14 -2.92 -3.24 -6.12
C CYS A 14 -2.72 -4.52 -5.31
N LEU A 15 -2.63 -4.39 -3.99
CA LEU A 15 -2.61 -5.52 -3.07
C LEU A 15 -4.01 -5.73 -2.50
N THR A 16 -4.42 -6.98 -2.39
CA THR A 16 -5.69 -7.37 -1.76
C THR A 16 -5.40 -8.45 -0.74
N ILE A 17 -5.67 -8.14 0.52
CA ILE A 17 -5.50 -9.03 1.66
C ILE A 17 -6.91 -9.46 2.08
N SER A 18 -7.14 -10.75 2.16
CA SER A 18 -8.44 -11.32 2.55
C SER A 18 -8.26 -12.25 3.74
N GLY A 19 -9.18 -12.21 4.70
CA GLY A 19 -9.09 -13.06 5.88
C GLY A 19 -10.18 -12.77 6.91
N PRO A 20 -10.10 -13.39 8.10
CA PRO A 20 -10.95 -13.04 9.22
C PRO A 20 -10.84 -11.55 9.56
N ARG A 21 -11.93 -10.98 10.08
CA ARG A 21 -12.00 -9.54 10.40
C ARG A 21 -10.83 -9.07 11.27
N GLU A 22 -10.54 -9.81 12.32
CA GLU A 22 -9.48 -9.49 13.29
C GLU A 22 -8.10 -9.42 12.63
N PHE A 23 -7.84 -10.34 11.69
CA PHE A 23 -6.61 -10.35 10.90
C PHE A 23 -6.54 -9.12 9.98
N VAL A 24 -7.64 -8.83 9.26
CA VAL A 24 -7.71 -7.69 8.34
C VAL A 24 -7.54 -6.35 9.08
N GLU A 25 -8.16 -6.20 10.26
CA GLU A 25 -8.02 -5.02 11.12
C GLU A 25 -6.59 -4.89 11.68
N ALA A 26 -5.95 -6.00 12.06
CA ALA A 26 -4.56 -6.00 12.53
C ALA A 26 -3.57 -5.61 11.42
N VAL A 27 -3.78 -6.15 10.21
CA VAL A 27 -2.98 -5.82 9.03
C VAL A 27 -3.16 -4.35 8.64
N TYR A 28 -4.40 -3.85 8.59
CA TYR A 28 -4.68 -2.43 8.32
C TYR A 28 -4.01 -1.50 9.33
N SER A 29 -4.11 -1.81 10.63
CA SER A 29 -3.48 -0.99 11.68
C SER A 29 -1.95 -0.93 11.55
N SER A 30 -1.34 -2.01 11.05
CA SER A 30 0.11 -2.10 10.84
C SER A 30 0.56 -1.38 9.55
N LEU A 31 -0.24 -1.49 8.48
CA LEU A 31 0.09 -0.99 7.14
C LEU A 31 -0.44 0.41 6.84
N HIS A 32 -1.10 1.08 7.78
CA HIS A 32 -1.66 2.41 7.56
C HIS A 32 -0.59 3.36 6.97
N PRO A 33 -0.88 4.14 5.91
CA PRO A 33 0.07 5.01 5.22
C PRO A 33 0.70 6.05 6.13
N ASP A 34 0.08 6.40 7.26
CA ASP A 34 0.71 7.25 8.28
C ASP A 34 1.99 6.60 8.87
N ASN A 35 2.13 5.28 8.75
CA ASN A 35 3.32 4.52 9.10
C ASN A 35 4.30 4.36 7.93
N LEU A 36 3.94 4.81 6.72
CA LEU A 36 4.74 4.69 5.50
C LEU A 36 5.19 6.09 5.05
N GLU A 37 6.49 6.34 4.97
CA GLU A 37 7.01 7.57 4.36
C GLU A 37 6.81 7.55 2.84
N ALA A 38 5.60 7.87 2.37
CA ALA A 38 5.33 8.01 0.96
C ALA A 38 5.95 9.31 0.44
N GLY A 39 6.90 9.22 -0.50
CA GLY A 39 7.43 10.39 -1.19
C GLY A 39 6.34 11.16 -1.96
N GLU A 40 6.53 12.46 -2.22
CA GLU A 40 5.54 13.36 -2.85
C GLU A 40 5.00 12.88 -4.22
N GLU A 41 5.68 11.93 -4.87
CA GLU A 41 5.32 11.34 -6.17
C GLU A 41 4.42 10.11 -6.05
N ILE A 42 4.14 9.65 -4.83
CA ILE A 42 3.36 8.43 -4.54
C ILE A 42 2.06 8.79 -3.85
N ARG A 43 0.99 8.18 -4.32
CA ARG A 43 -0.31 8.14 -3.65
C ARG A 43 -0.60 6.71 -3.24
N ILE A 44 -0.82 6.50 -1.96
CA ILE A 44 -1.35 5.25 -1.42
C ILE A 44 -2.83 5.49 -1.14
N SER A 45 -3.70 4.64 -1.70
CA SER A 45 -5.13 4.65 -1.43
C SER A 45 -5.52 3.33 -0.80
N GLU A 46 -6.34 3.39 0.24
CA GLU A 46 -6.77 2.19 0.97
C GLU A 46 -8.27 2.01 0.91
N THR A 47 -8.71 0.77 1.00
CA THR A 47 -10.12 0.42 1.20
C THR A 47 -10.19 -0.79 2.12
N ILE A 48 -10.94 -0.67 3.21
CA ILE A 48 -11.16 -1.75 4.17
C ILE A 48 -12.65 -2.13 4.22
N SER A 49 -12.90 -3.43 4.27
CA SER A 49 -14.19 -4.04 4.57
C SER A 49 -14.00 -5.15 5.62
N SER A 50 -15.09 -5.77 6.08
CA SER A 50 -15.09 -6.74 7.18
C SER A 50 -14.15 -7.94 7.02
N ASN A 51 -13.73 -8.27 5.80
CA ASN A 51 -12.90 -9.44 5.52
C ASN A 51 -11.89 -9.18 4.38
N LEU A 52 -11.72 -7.92 3.99
CA LEU A 52 -10.84 -7.54 2.89
C LEU A 52 -10.21 -6.19 3.15
N TYR A 53 -8.92 -6.10 2.92
CA TYR A 53 -8.16 -4.85 2.92
C TYR A 53 -7.42 -4.72 1.59
N LYS A 54 -7.62 -3.58 0.93
CA LYS A 54 -7.06 -3.27 -0.38
C LYS A 54 -6.16 -2.05 -0.28
N VAL A 55 -4.96 -2.17 -0.85
CA VAL A 55 -3.98 -1.08 -0.94
C VAL A 55 -3.64 -0.84 -2.40
N GLU A 56 -3.86 0.38 -2.87
CA GLU A 56 -3.50 0.82 -4.22
C GLU A 56 -2.35 1.81 -4.15
N VAL A 57 -1.24 1.47 -4.79
CA VAL A 57 -0.07 2.34 -4.91
C VAL A 57 -0.07 2.94 -6.31
N SER A 58 -0.19 4.25 -6.38
CA SER A 58 -0.20 5.03 -7.61
C SER A 58 0.95 6.01 -7.64
N VAL A 59 1.57 6.17 -8.80
CA VAL A 59 2.71 7.09 -8.99
C VAL A 59 2.33 8.22 -9.93
N LYS A 60 2.83 9.42 -9.65
CA LYS A 60 2.73 10.56 -10.55
C LYS A 60 3.51 10.26 -11.84
N GLY A 61 2.84 10.34 -12.99
CA GLY A 61 3.42 9.92 -14.26
C GLY A 61 4.67 10.71 -14.68
N GLY A 62 5.66 10.02 -15.26
CA GLY A 62 6.79 10.64 -15.97
C GLY A 62 8.17 10.50 -15.32
N LEU A 63 8.29 9.89 -14.14
CA LEU A 63 9.55 9.86 -13.38
C LEU A 63 9.98 8.43 -13.01
N SER A 64 11.18 8.03 -13.47
CA SER A 64 11.79 6.74 -13.14
C SER A 64 12.07 6.60 -11.63
N SER A 65 12.26 7.71 -10.92
CA SER A 65 12.36 7.76 -9.45
C SER A 65 11.08 7.25 -8.78
N ALA A 66 9.91 7.70 -9.23
CA ALA A 66 8.62 7.32 -8.65
C ALA A 66 8.40 5.80 -8.69
N PHE A 67 8.84 5.12 -9.77
CA PHE A 67 8.78 3.66 -9.86
C PHE A 67 9.72 2.96 -8.87
N LYS A 68 10.93 3.49 -8.63
CA LYS A 68 11.86 2.92 -7.64
C LYS A 68 11.30 3.05 -6.23
N THR A 69 10.79 4.23 -5.88
CA THR A 69 10.21 4.49 -4.57
C THR A 69 8.97 3.63 -4.36
N ALA A 70 8.08 3.53 -5.35
CA ALA A 70 6.89 2.70 -5.21
C ALA A 70 7.21 1.20 -5.13
N ARG A 71 8.25 0.73 -5.82
CA ARG A 71 8.78 -0.63 -5.61
C ARG A 71 9.24 -0.83 -4.16
N SER A 72 9.95 0.14 -3.56
CA SER A 72 10.36 0.07 -2.15
C SER A 72 9.15 -0.04 -1.22
N THR A 73 8.16 0.84 -1.40
CA THR A 73 6.90 0.81 -0.63
C THR A 73 6.18 -0.53 -0.76
N ILE A 74 6.07 -1.09 -1.97
CA ILE A 74 5.46 -2.40 -2.18
C ILE A 74 6.26 -3.49 -1.46
N SER A 75 7.60 -3.46 -1.52
CA SER A 75 8.45 -4.42 -0.80
C SER A 75 8.30 -4.31 0.72
N GLU A 76 8.16 -3.11 1.27
CA GLU A 76 7.90 -2.91 2.70
C GLU A 76 6.55 -3.50 3.12
N ILE A 77 5.49 -3.24 2.34
CA ILE A 77 4.16 -3.82 2.57
C ILE A 77 4.25 -5.36 2.57
N LEU A 78 4.92 -5.95 1.58
CA LEU A 78 5.07 -7.41 1.49
C LEU A 78 5.88 -7.99 2.66
N ASN A 79 6.93 -7.31 3.11
CA ASN A 79 7.74 -7.75 4.25
C ASN A 79 6.96 -7.69 5.57
N LEU A 80 6.13 -6.66 5.75
CA LEU A 80 5.24 -6.54 6.91
C LEU A 80 4.20 -7.67 6.93
N LEU A 81 3.63 -8.01 5.76
CA LEU A 81 2.73 -9.16 5.63
C LEU A 81 3.42 -10.48 5.99
N ALA A 82 4.64 -10.71 5.47
CA ALA A 82 5.41 -11.90 5.79
C ALA A 82 5.76 -12.00 7.30
N MET A 83 6.04 -10.87 7.95
CA MET A 83 6.22 -10.84 9.41
C MET A 83 4.95 -11.24 10.14
N LEU A 84 3.79 -10.71 9.74
CA LEU A 84 2.51 -11.06 10.36
C LEU A 84 2.17 -12.54 10.18
N GLU A 85 2.42 -13.12 9.00
CA GLU A 85 2.28 -14.56 8.77
C GLU A 85 3.19 -15.38 9.71
N SER A 86 4.47 -14.99 9.86
CA SER A 86 5.41 -15.71 10.73
C SER A 86 5.03 -15.68 12.21
N VAL A 87 4.42 -14.58 12.68
CA VAL A 87 3.92 -14.47 14.06
C VAL A 87 2.74 -15.41 14.27
N ILE A 88 1.83 -15.49 13.29
CA ILE A 88 0.66 -16.39 13.37
C ILE A 88 1.13 -17.85 13.38
N GLU A 89 2.02 -18.25 12.48
CA GLU A 89 2.56 -19.62 12.44
C GLU A 89 3.35 -20.00 13.69
N GLY A 90 4.10 -19.06 14.28
CA GLY A 90 4.84 -19.29 15.53
C GLY A 90 3.97 -19.40 16.79
N THR A 91 2.69 -19.06 16.67
CA THR A 91 1.69 -19.17 17.77
C THR A 91 0.77 -20.39 17.65
N ALA A 92 0.87 -21.16 16.55
CA ALA A 92 0.14 -22.41 16.31
C ALA A 92 0.91 -23.65 16.79
#